data_AF-A0A1Q6JW74-F1
#
_entry.id   AF-A0A1Q6JW74-F1
#
_cell.length_a   1.000
_cell.length_b   1.000
_cell.length_c   1.000
_cell.angle_alpha   90.00
_cell.angle_beta   90.00
_cell.angle_gamma   90.00
#
_symmetry.space_group_name_H-M   'P 1'
#
loop_
_entity.id
_entity.type
_entity.pdbx_description
1 polymer ?
#
loop_
_entity_poly.entity_id
_entity_poly.type
_entity_poly.pdbx_seq_one_letter_code
_entity_poly.pdbx_strand_id
1 'polypeptide(L)'
;MKNVKKSSGVTMISLVITVIVLIILASMVTQTGTSSIRNNRFERLKYEMEIIQKNVAVWAEKYKDYEKTEIKLGTAVPTSKIPICKDEIRILRESGIKNLVISDKVEDYRYFSPSTFDNLQINGIENDYFIDIKNQVAILVEGYEYEGKTYYIIDQVRDVVRGGI
;
A
#
# COMPACT_ATOMS: atom_id res chain seq x y z
N MET A 1 74.35 1.51 10.76
CA MET A 1 73.53 2.22 9.74
C MET A 1 72.27 1.40 9.48
N LYS A 2 71.07 1.96 9.70
CA LYS A 2 69.79 1.24 9.59
C LYS A 2 69.09 1.68 8.29
N ASN A 3 68.96 0.76 7.33
CA ASN A 3 68.23 0.99 6.09
C ASN A 3 66.72 0.94 6.36
N VAL A 4 66.02 2.08 6.24
CA VAL A 4 64.55 2.12 6.27
C VAL A 4 64.05 2.03 4.83
N LYS A 5 63.51 0.86 4.44
CA LYS A 5 62.84 0.67 3.14
C LYS A 5 61.54 1.50 3.11
N LYS A 6 61.44 2.42 2.16
CA LYS A 6 60.25 3.24 1.91
C LYS A 6 59.20 2.40 1.15
N SER A 7 58.08 2.07 1.79
CA SER A 7 57.04 1.16 1.29
C SER A 7 55.88 1.86 0.55
N SER A 8 56.18 2.88 -0.26
CA SER A 8 55.17 3.73 -0.93
C SER A 8 54.23 2.97 -1.87
N GLY A 9 54.61 1.78 -2.35
CA GLY A 9 53.74 0.91 -3.17
C GLY A 9 52.63 0.21 -2.37
N VAL A 10 52.90 -0.15 -1.11
CA VAL A 10 51.94 -0.89 -0.26
C VAL A 10 50.74 0.01 0.09
N THR A 11 50.97 1.31 0.31
CA THR A 11 49.90 2.27 0.62
C THR A 11 48.97 2.52 -0.57
N MET A 12 49.51 2.62 -1.79
CA MET A 12 48.68 2.77 -3.01
C MET A 12 47.86 1.50 -3.30
N ILE A 13 48.46 0.32 -3.13
CA ILE A 13 47.76 -0.97 -3.33
C ILE A 13 46.65 -1.15 -2.28
N SER A 14 46.94 -0.84 -1.02
CA SER A 14 45.95 -0.88 0.06
C SER A 14 44.75 0.02 -0.24
N LEU A 15 45.01 1.25 -0.72
CA LEU A 15 43.95 2.21 -1.03
C LEU A 15 43.04 1.70 -2.16
N VAL A 16 43.63 1.14 -3.22
CA VAL A 16 42.89 0.56 -4.35
C VAL A 16 42.00 -0.61 -3.89
N ILE A 17 42.54 -1.51 -3.06
CA ILE A 17 41.77 -2.63 -2.50
C ILE A 17 40.61 -2.11 -1.64
N THR A 18 40.85 -1.10 -0.80
CA THR A 18 39.79 -0.47 0.02
C THR A 18 38.68 0.12 -0.84
N VAL A 19 39.02 0.82 -1.94
CA VAL A 19 38.02 1.38 -2.87
C VAL A 19 37.20 0.27 -3.53
N ILE A 20 37.81 -0.82 -3.97
CA ILE A 20 37.10 -1.96 -4.57
C ILE A 20 36.12 -2.58 -3.55
N VAL A 21 36.57 -2.81 -2.31
CA VAL A 21 35.73 -3.37 -1.25
C VAL A 21 34.55 -2.44 -0.93
N LEU A 22 34.78 -1.12 -0.88
CA LEU A 22 33.71 -0.14 -0.64
C LEU A 22 32.65 -0.14 -1.74
N ILE A 23 33.03 -0.28 -3.01
CA ILE A 23 32.09 -0.35 -4.14
C ILE A 23 31.20 -1.59 -4.04
N ILE A 24 31.78 -2.75 -3.69
CA ILE A 24 31.02 -4.00 -3.51
C ILE A 24 30.02 -3.87 -2.35
N LEU A 25 30.45 -3.35 -1.20
CA LEU A 25 29.59 -3.15 -0.04
C LEU A 25 28.47 -2.13 -0.34
N ALA A 26 28.76 -1.03 -1.03
CA ALA A 26 27.75 -0.04 -1.42
C ALA A 26 26.69 -0.64 -2.35
N SER A 27 27.10 -1.52 -3.27
CA SER A 27 26.20 -2.18 -4.21
C SER A 27 25.24 -3.15 -3.50
N MET A 28 25.72 -3.88 -2.48
CA MET A 28 24.88 -4.77 -1.68
C MET A 28 23.92 -3.99 -0.77
N VAL A 29 24.41 -2.94 -0.10
CA VAL A 29 23.63 -2.12 0.85
C VAL A 29 22.47 -1.38 0.16
N THR A 30 22.67 -0.88 -1.06
CA THR A 30 21.61 -0.17 -1.79
C THR A 30 20.44 -1.08 -2.16
N GLN A 31 20.71 -2.34 -2.51
CA GLN A 31 19.68 -3.30 -2.90
C GLN A 31 18.91 -3.85 -1.68
N THR A 32 19.58 -4.12 -0.56
CA THR A 32 18.92 -4.61 0.67
C THR A 32 18.22 -3.50 1.45
N GLY A 33 18.80 -2.29 1.50
CA GLY A 33 18.24 -1.17 2.25
C GLY A 33 16.96 -0.60 1.63
N THR A 34 16.91 -0.44 0.31
CA THR A 34 15.71 0.02 -0.40
C THR A 34 14.57 -1.01 -0.33
N SER A 35 14.91 -2.30 -0.44
CA SER A 35 13.93 -3.40 -0.31
C SER A 35 13.30 -3.44 1.08
N SER A 36 14.09 -3.23 2.15
CA SER A 36 13.58 -3.24 3.53
C SER A 36 12.65 -2.06 3.85
N ILE A 37 12.95 -0.85 3.36
CA ILE A 37 12.08 0.33 3.53
C ILE A 37 10.80 0.20 2.70
N ARG A 38 10.91 -0.27 1.46
CA ARG A 38 9.74 -0.45 0.57
C ARG A 38 8.79 -1.52 1.12
N ASN A 39 9.33 -2.62 1.64
CA ASN A 39 8.56 -3.66 2.31
C ASN A 39 7.82 -3.13 3.55
N ASN A 40 8.47 -2.31 4.38
CA ASN A 40 7.81 -1.73 5.56
C ASN A 40 6.64 -0.80 5.21
N ARG A 41 6.72 -0.05 4.09
CA ARG A 41 5.60 0.78 3.62
C ARG A 41 4.45 -0.08 3.09
N PHE A 42 4.76 -1.14 2.36
CA PHE A 42 3.76 -2.09 1.87
C PHE A 42 3.06 -2.85 3.02
N GLU A 43 3.80 -3.29 4.04
CA GLU A 43 3.22 -3.88 5.24
C GLU A 43 2.34 -2.89 6.01
N ARG A 44 2.74 -1.61 6.12
CA ARG A 44 1.87 -0.57 6.69
C ARG A 44 0.57 -0.41 5.92
N LEU A 45 0.64 -0.34 4.59
CA LEU A 45 -0.54 -0.26 3.74
C LEU A 45 -1.46 -1.48 3.94
N LYS A 46 -0.89 -2.68 4.06
CA LYS A 46 -1.64 -3.89 4.35
C LYS A 46 -2.38 -3.78 5.68
N TYR A 47 -1.71 -3.34 6.74
CA TYR A 47 -2.36 -3.11 8.04
C TYR A 47 -3.47 -2.07 7.94
N GLU A 48 -3.25 -0.97 7.22
CA GLU A 48 -4.25 0.07 6.96
C GLU A 48 -5.50 -0.51 6.28
N MET A 49 -5.30 -1.23 5.18
CA MET A 49 -6.38 -1.91 4.45
C MET A 49 -7.12 -2.95 5.32
N GLU A 50 -6.42 -3.68 6.20
CA GLU A 50 -7.05 -4.62 7.13
C GLU A 50 -7.92 -3.93 8.19
N ILE A 51 -7.45 -2.80 8.74
CA ILE A 51 -8.21 -2.00 9.69
C ILE A 51 -9.49 -1.48 9.02
N ILE A 52 -9.38 -0.95 7.81
CA ILE A 52 -10.53 -0.44 7.06
C ILE A 52 -11.50 -1.58 6.78
N GLN A 53 -11.04 -2.73 6.26
CA GLN A 53 -11.91 -3.85 5.95
C GLN A 53 -12.69 -4.35 7.17
N LYS A 54 -12.04 -4.40 8.35
CA LYS A 54 -12.70 -4.75 9.62
C LYS A 54 -13.78 -3.72 9.99
N ASN A 55 -13.48 -2.44 9.86
CA ASN A 55 -14.45 -1.37 10.13
C ASN A 55 -15.62 -1.39 9.15
N VAL A 56 -15.37 -1.65 7.86
CA VAL A 56 -16.40 -1.80 6.84
C VAL A 56 -17.35 -2.95 7.17
N ALA A 57 -16.83 -4.09 7.61
CA ALA A 57 -17.67 -5.21 8.06
C ALA A 57 -18.56 -4.83 9.26
N VAL A 58 -17.99 -4.11 10.25
CA VAL A 58 -18.75 -3.59 11.40
C VAL A 58 -19.82 -2.58 10.97
N TRP A 59 -19.51 -1.69 10.03
CA TRP A 59 -20.50 -0.75 9.49
C TRP A 59 -21.60 -1.47 8.74
N ALA A 60 -21.26 -2.41 7.87
CA ALA A 60 -22.24 -3.20 7.13
C ALA A 60 -23.22 -3.94 8.06
N GLU A 61 -22.73 -4.48 9.18
CA GLU A 61 -23.58 -5.07 10.22
C GLU A 61 -24.48 -4.02 10.88
N LYS A 62 -23.94 -2.85 11.27
CA LYS A 62 -24.72 -1.76 11.87
C LYS A 62 -25.81 -1.22 10.94
N TYR A 63 -25.56 -1.16 9.64
CA TYR A 63 -26.51 -0.66 8.64
C TYR A 63 -27.40 -1.75 8.04
N LYS A 64 -27.24 -3.02 8.47
CA LYS A 64 -28.04 -4.15 7.98
C LYS A 64 -29.53 -4.01 8.31
N ASP A 65 -29.83 -3.43 9.47
CA ASP A 65 -31.20 -3.24 9.98
C ASP A 65 -31.81 -1.89 9.58
N TYR A 66 -31.01 -0.98 9.02
CA TYR A 66 -31.48 0.31 8.55
C TYR A 66 -31.91 0.20 7.09
N GLU A 67 -33.20 -0.09 6.85
CA GLU A 67 -33.78 0.00 5.52
C GLU A 67 -33.59 1.43 4.97
N LYS A 68 -32.63 1.61 4.06
CA LYS A 68 -32.46 2.79 3.18
C LYS A 68 -32.27 4.16 3.85
N THR A 69 -31.96 4.23 5.13
CA THR A 69 -31.59 5.51 5.74
C THR A 69 -30.13 5.80 5.43
N GLU A 70 -29.93 6.88 4.67
CA GLU A 70 -28.66 7.40 4.16
C GLU A 70 -27.46 7.02 5.03
N ILE A 71 -26.55 6.21 4.48
CA ILE A 71 -25.25 5.97 5.09
C ILE A 71 -24.58 7.34 5.28
N LYS A 72 -24.54 7.84 6.52
CA LYS A 72 -23.94 9.14 6.87
C LYS A 72 -22.43 9.09 7.01
N LEU A 73 -21.83 7.91 6.84
CA LEU A 73 -20.38 7.73 6.86
C LEU A 73 -19.75 8.17 5.54
N GLY A 74 -18.60 8.83 5.65
CA GLY A 74 -17.89 9.40 4.51
C GLY A 74 -18.68 10.49 3.80
N THR A 75 -18.16 10.96 2.68
CA THR A 75 -18.82 11.91 1.79
C THR A 75 -19.22 11.23 0.48
N ALA A 76 -20.07 11.88 -0.30
CA ALA A 76 -20.27 11.44 -1.68
C ALA A 76 -18.95 11.56 -2.45
N VAL A 77 -18.72 10.66 -3.42
CA VAL A 77 -17.50 10.69 -4.25
C VAL A 77 -17.39 12.08 -4.92
N PRO A 78 -16.30 12.83 -4.70
CA PRO A 78 -16.12 14.14 -5.31
C PRO A 78 -16.16 14.06 -6.84
N THR A 79 -16.74 15.05 -7.51
CA THR A 79 -16.88 15.06 -8.98
C THR A 79 -15.55 14.85 -9.71
N SER A 80 -14.45 15.38 -9.16
CA SER A 80 -13.09 15.20 -9.70
C SER A 80 -12.58 13.76 -9.60
N LYS A 81 -13.08 12.97 -8.65
CA LYS A 81 -12.67 11.58 -8.38
C LYS A 81 -13.60 10.53 -8.99
N ILE A 82 -14.74 10.93 -9.56
CA ILE A 82 -15.64 10.04 -10.31
C ILE A 82 -14.93 9.26 -11.43
N PRO A 83 -14.11 9.87 -12.31
CA PRO A 83 -13.44 9.11 -13.37
C PRO A 83 -12.46 8.07 -12.80
N ILE A 84 -11.71 8.44 -11.75
CA ILE A 84 -10.78 7.55 -11.05
C ILE A 84 -11.52 6.35 -10.48
N CYS A 85 -12.61 6.58 -9.74
CA CYS A 85 -13.44 5.53 -9.17
C CYS A 85 -13.98 4.57 -10.24
N LYS A 86 -14.45 5.09 -11.39
CA LYS A 86 -14.92 4.26 -12.50
C LYS A 86 -13.83 3.39 -13.10
N ASP A 87 -12.63 3.94 -13.28
CA ASP A 87 -11.49 3.21 -13.83
C ASP A 87 -11.03 2.11 -12.85
N GLU A 88 -10.97 2.38 -11.55
CA GLU A 88 -10.60 1.40 -10.53
C GLU A 88 -11.64 0.26 -10.42
N ILE A 89 -12.93 0.59 -10.48
CA ILE A 89 -14.01 -0.40 -10.54
C ILE A 89 -13.84 -1.31 -11.77
N ARG A 90 -13.48 -0.75 -12.93
CA ARG A 90 -13.22 -1.53 -14.16
C ARG A 90 -12.02 -2.46 -13.97
N ILE A 91 -10.90 -1.95 -13.46
CA ILE A 91 -9.68 -2.73 -13.20
C ILE A 91 -9.98 -3.91 -12.26
N LEU A 92 -10.72 -3.67 -11.18
CA LEU A 92 -11.07 -4.71 -10.23
C LEU A 92 -11.99 -5.78 -10.83
N ARG A 93 -12.92 -5.41 -11.72
CA ARG A 93 -13.75 -6.37 -12.44
C ARG A 93 -12.93 -7.26 -13.37
N GLU A 94 -11.96 -6.67 -14.07
CA GLU A 94 -11.06 -7.39 -14.97
C GLU A 94 -10.01 -8.24 -14.23
N SER A 95 -9.76 -7.96 -12.95
CA SER A 95 -8.76 -8.67 -12.14
C SER A 95 -9.12 -10.14 -11.80
N GLY A 96 -10.38 -10.54 -11.99
CA GLY A 96 -10.81 -11.94 -11.83
C GLY A 96 -10.80 -12.47 -10.38
N ILE A 97 -10.81 -11.58 -9.38
CA ILE A 97 -10.81 -11.95 -7.96
C ILE A 97 -12.10 -12.70 -7.62
N LYS A 98 -11.95 -13.92 -7.09
CA LYS A 98 -13.08 -14.78 -6.74
C LYS A 98 -13.85 -14.19 -5.55
N ASN A 99 -15.19 -14.25 -5.61
CA ASN A 99 -16.12 -13.78 -4.58
C ASN A 99 -16.15 -12.26 -4.33
N LEU A 100 -15.49 -11.47 -5.18
CA LEU A 100 -15.57 -10.01 -5.11
C LEU A 100 -16.87 -9.53 -5.76
N VAL A 101 -17.74 -8.90 -4.95
CA VAL A 101 -18.97 -8.26 -5.41
C VAL A 101 -18.74 -6.75 -5.41
N ILE A 102 -18.79 -6.13 -6.58
CA ILE A 102 -18.50 -4.70 -6.78
C ILE A 102 -19.72 -4.07 -7.45
N SER A 103 -20.17 -2.92 -6.94
CA SER A 103 -21.22 -2.14 -7.61
C SER A 103 -20.67 -1.39 -8.82
N ASP A 104 -21.47 -1.31 -9.89
CA ASP A 104 -21.20 -0.55 -11.10
C ASP A 104 -21.51 0.95 -10.93
N LYS A 105 -22.21 1.31 -9.86
CA LYS A 105 -22.68 2.67 -9.61
C LYS A 105 -21.76 3.34 -8.61
N VAL A 106 -21.13 4.44 -9.04
CA VAL A 106 -20.31 5.30 -8.17
C VAL A 106 -21.11 5.82 -6.96
N GLU A 107 -22.42 5.94 -7.10
CA GLU A 107 -23.36 6.36 -6.04
C GLU A 107 -23.43 5.40 -4.85
N ASP A 108 -23.10 4.12 -5.04
CA ASP A 108 -23.03 3.14 -3.94
C ASP A 108 -21.74 3.28 -3.12
N TYR A 109 -20.75 4.05 -3.62
CA TYR A 109 -19.49 4.29 -2.94
C TYR A 109 -19.51 5.61 -2.16
N ARG A 110 -18.84 5.59 -1.01
CA ARG A 110 -18.57 6.75 -0.18
C ARG A 110 -17.07 7.01 -0.16
N TYR A 111 -16.69 8.28 -0.23
CA TYR A 111 -15.30 8.69 -0.16
C TYR A 111 -14.88 8.96 1.27
N PHE A 112 -13.73 8.42 1.65
CA PHE A 112 -13.10 8.62 2.95
C PHE A 112 -11.68 9.10 2.75
N SER A 113 -11.40 10.30 3.24
CA SER A 113 -10.05 10.82 3.42
C SER A 113 -9.50 10.44 4.81
N PRO A 114 -8.18 10.55 5.03
CA PRO A 114 -7.57 10.38 6.36
C PRO A 114 -8.30 11.15 7.47
N SER A 115 -8.68 12.40 7.20
CA SER A 115 -9.44 13.23 8.14
C SER A 115 -10.82 12.66 8.50
N THR A 116 -11.47 11.95 7.58
CA THR A 116 -12.74 11.26 7.86
C THR A 116 -12.51 10.10 8.82
N PHE A 117 -11.43 9.35 8.69
CA PHE A 117 -11.07 8.28 9.61
C PHE A 117 -10.68 8.79 11.00
N ASP A 118 -9.93 9.90 11.05
CA ASP A 118 -9.60 10.56 12.32
C ASP A 118 -10.86 10.99 13.10
N ASN A 119 -11.85 11.56 12.40
CA ASN A 119 -13.15 11.92 12.99
C ASN A 119 -13.93 10.70 13.50
N LEU A 120 -13.67 9.51 12.95
CA LEU A 120 -14.24 8.24 13.38
C LEU A 120 -13.38 7.54 14.45
N GLN A 121 -12.31 8.20 14.93
CA GLN A 121 -11.34 7.65 15.88
C GLN A 121 -10.61 6.41 15.36
N ILE A 122 -10.46 6.30 14.04
CA ILE A 122 -9.71 5.25 13.37
C ILE A 122 -8.37 5.84 12.94
N ASN A 123 -7.34 5.61 13.76
CA ASN A 123 -6.01 6.15 13.52
C ASN A 123 -5.17 5.22 12.64
N GLY A 124 -4.12 5.80 12.02
CA GLY A 124 -3.15 5.03 11.23
C GLY A 124 -3.59 4.78 9.79
N ILE A 125 -4.52 5.59 9.29
CA ILE A 125 -4.94 5.58 7.88
C ILE A 125 -4.31 6.80 7.20
N GLU A 126 -3.41 6.57 6.25
CA GLU A 126 -2.71 7.65 5.54
C GLU A 126 -3.32 7.91 4.15
N ASN A 127 -4.12 6.98 3.62
CA ASN A 127 -4.63 7.06 2.25
C ASN A 127 -6.14 7.32 2.16
N ASP A 128 -6.55 7.68 0.95
CA ASP A 128 -7.95 7.87 0.57
C ASP A 128 -8.59 6.55 0.13
N TYR A 129 -9.89 6.37 0.40
CA TYR A 129 -10.64 5.18 0.03
C TYR A 129 -12.01 5.48 -0.57
N PHE A 130 -12.40 4.69 -1.58
CA PHE A 130 -13.79 4.50 -1.99
C PHE A 130 -14.35 3.25 -1.30
N ILE A 131 -15.43 3.41 -0.54
CA ILE A 131 -15.98 2.34 0.27
C ILE A 131 -17.44 2.09 -0.11
N ASP A 132 -17.72 0.86 -0.54
CA ASP A 132 -19.07 0.32 -0.65
C ASP A 132 -19.35 -0.52 0.61
N ILE A 133 -20.11 0.06 1.54
CA ILE A 133 -20.44 -0.58 2.81
C ILE A 133 -21.38 -1.78 2.60
N LYS A 134 -22.26 -1.73 1.58
CA LYS A 134 -23.25 -2.80 1.35
C LYS A 134 -22.55 -4.07 0.89
N ASN A 135 -21.63 -3.94 -0.07
CA ASN A 135 -20.86 -5.05 -0.59
C ASN A 135 -19.59 -5.34 0.21
N GLN A 136 -19.33 -4.57 1.26
CA GLN A 136 -18.16 -4.67 2.13
C GLN A 136 -16.83 -4.56 1.37
N VAL A 137 -16.74 -3.63 0.42
CA VAL A 137 -15.53 -3.40 -0.39
C VAL A 137 -14.92 -2.05 -0.06
N ALA A 138 -13.61 -2.03 0.22
CA ALA A 138 -12.81 -0.82 0.33
C ALA A 138 -11.74 -0.79 -0.75
N ILE A 139 -11.80 0.22 -1.61
CA ILE A 139 -10.89 0.46 -2.74
C ILE A 139 -9.97 1.62 -2.37
N LEU A 140 -8.67 1.39 -2.42
CA LEU A 140 -7.65 2.42 -2.28
C LEU A 140 -7.65 3.32 -3.51
N VAL A 141 -7.80 4.62 -3.28
CA VAL A 141 -7.77 5.63 -4.36
C VAL A 141 -6.37 5.73 -4.95
N GLU A 142 -6.27 5.75 -6.28
CA GLU A 142 -5.05 5.74 -7.10
C GLU A 142 -4.22 4.45 -7.02
N GLY A 143 -4.60 3.53 -6.13
CA GLY A 143 -3.88 2.28 -5.90
C GLY A 143 -2.47 2.49 -5.33
N TYR A 144 -1.80 1.38 -5.01
CA TYR A 144 -0.42 1.38 -4.54
C TYR A 144 0.44 0.48 -5.40
N GLU A 145 1.51 1.00 -5.97
CA GLU A 145 2.45 0.21 -6.76
C GLU A 145 3.49 -0.47 -5.87
N TYR A 146 3.56 -1.79 -5.93
CA TYR A 146 4.60 -2.59 -5.28
C TYR A 146 5.04 -3.72 -6.21
N GLU A 147 6.35 -3.83 -6.44
CA GLU A 147 6.95 -4.86 -7.31
C GLU A 147 6.36 -4.91 -8.74
N GLY A 148 6.04 -3.75 -9.31
CA GLY A 148 5.50 -3.63 -10.68
C GLY A 148 4.03 -4.03 -10.80
N LYS A 149 3.33 -4.22 -9.68
CA LYS A 149 1.89 -4.47 -9.62
C LYS A 149 1.21 -3.38 -8.80
N THR A 150 0.08 -2.89 -9.27
CA THR A 150 -0.76 -1.93 -8.54
C THR A 150 -1.84 -2.67 -7.74
N TYR A 151 -1.95 -2.35 -6.46
CA TYR A 151 -2.90 -2.94 -5.52
C TYR A 151 -3.96 -1.91 -5.15
N TYR A 152 -5.22 -2.32 -5.23
CA TYR A 152 -6.38 -1.47 -4.95
C TYR A 152 -7.21 -1.98 -3.78
N ILE A 153 -7.21 -3.30 -3.51
CA ILE A 153 -7.98 -3.90 -2.41
C ILE A 153 -7.15 -4.88 -1.60
N ILE A 154 -7.57 -5.14 -0.35
CA ILE A 154 -6.87 -6.03 0.58
C ILE A 154 -6.72 -7.46 0.03
N ASP A 155 -7.69 -7.96 -0.74
CA ASP A 155 -7.66 -9.32 -1.27
C ASP A 155 -6.50 -9.52 -2.26
N GLN A 156 -6.13 -8.48 -3.01
CA GLN A 156 -4.96 -8.53 -3.90
C GLN A 156 -3.64 -8.59 -3.13
N VAL A 157 -3.60 -8.01 -1.93
CA VAL A 157 -2.42 -7.96 -1.05
C VAL A 157 -2.27 -9.27 -0.28
N ARG A 158 -3.37 -9.87 0.19
CA ARG A 158 -3.37 -11.13 0.95
C ARG A 158 -2.83 -12.32 0.15
N ASP A 159 -3.03 -12.34 -1.17
CA ASP A 159 -2.52 -13.40 -2.04
C ASP A 159 -0.99 -13.40 -2.19
N VAL A 160 -0.31 -12.26 -1.99
CA VAL A 160 1.15 -12.15 -2.13
C VAL A 160 1.89 -12.90 -1.01
N VAL A 161 1.32 -12.96 0.19
CA VAL A 161 1.98 -13.53 1.38
C VAL A 161 1.89 -15.06 1.43
N ARG A 162 0.94 -15.67 0.72
CA ARG A 162 0.82 -17.14 0.66
C ARG A 162 1.85 -17.83 -0.24
N GLY A 163 2.59 -17.06 -1.05
CA GLY A 163 3.65 -17.58 -1.92
C GLY A 163 5.04 -17.61 -1.30
N GLY A 164 5.17 -17.32 0.00
CA GLY A 164 6.46 -17.15 0.66
C GLY A 164 6.69 -18.11 1.83
N ILE A 165 6.60 -19.44 1.62
CA ILE A 165 7.45 -20.48 2.23
C ILE A 165 7.40 -21.73 1.33
#